data_AF-A0A951DKN2-F1
#
_entry.id   AF-A0A951DKN2-F1
#
_cell.length_a   1.000
_cell.length_b   1.000
_cell.length_c   1.000
_cell.angle_alpha   90.00
_cell.angle_beta   90.00
_cell.angle_gamma   90.00
#
_symmetry.space_group_name_H-M   'P 1'
#
loop_
_entity.id
_entity.type
_entity.pdbx_description
1 polymer ?
#
loop_
_entity_poly.entity_id
_entity_poly.type
_entity_poly.pdbx_seq_one_letter_code
_entity_poly.pdbx_strand_id
1 'polypeptide(L)'
;MSDSMSGAGNAHTSERAAELRDAQLTLRRAKVDRMFAVLLVVQYVAGIIGALVVSPYAWEGKERALHMHVWVAVLAGAGITILPVLLALLRPGRLMTRHVIAASQMLSSALLIHLTGGRIETHFHVFGSLAFLAFYLDWTVILTATIVVAADHFLRGILWPESVYGVANPEWWRFLEHAGWVAFEDVFLVWSCILGQRELSSAATRQAEVEYLSEQEQLKSAALEMALAEMQSATA
;
A
#
# COMPACT_ATOMS: atom_id res chain seq x y z
N MET A 1 -43.38 17.43 11.04
CA MET A 1 -43.43 16.01 10.63
C MET A 1 -42.64 15.75 9.35
N SER A 2 -42.51 16.71 8.40
CA SER A 2 -41.60 16.57 7.26
C SER A 2 -40.10 16.67 7.61
N ASP A 3 -39.73 17.57 8.54
CA ASP A 3 -38.33 17.73 8.99
C ASP A 3 -37.77 16.51 9.76
N SER A 4 -38.64 15.76 10.44
CA SER A 4 -38.22 14.53 11.13
C SER A 4 -38.00 13.36 10.17
N MET A 5 -38.73 13.31 9.05
CA MET A 5 -38.55 12.28 8.02
C MET A 5 -37.34 12.58 7.11
N SER A 6 -37.07 13.86 6.82
CA SER A 6 -35.85 14.24 6.09
C SER A 6 -34.58 13.99 6.91
N GLY A 7 -34.61 14.23 8.22
CA GLY A 7 -33.50 13.93 9.13
C GLY A 7 -33.20 12.43 9.25
N ALA A 8 -34.23 11.58 9.31
CA ALA A 8 -34.06 10.13 9.37
C ALA A 8 -33.51 9.53 8.06
N GLY A 9 -33.99 10.01 6.90
CA GLY A 9 -33.48 9.59 5.59
C GLY A 9 -32.00 9.97 5.37
N ASN A 10 -31.60 11.16 5.84
CA ASN A 10 -30.21 11.61 5.78
C ASN A 10 -29.29 10.79 6.69
N ALA A 11 -29.75 10.41 7.88
CA ALA A 11 -28.99 9.56 8.80
C ALA A 11 -28.74 8.16 8.21
N HIS A 12 -29.77 7.52 7.67
CA HIS A 12 -29.67 6.20 7.03
C HIS A 12 -28.73 6.22 5.81
N THR A 13 -28.84 7.25 4.97
CA THR A 13 -27.96 7.41 3.79
C THR A 13 -26.49 7.60 4.19
N SER A 14 -26.24 8.36 5.27
CA SER A 14 -24.90 8.59 5.80
C SER A 14 -24.28 7.30 6.37
N GLU A 15 -25.04 6.53 7.15
CA GLU A 15 -24.61 5.23 7.68
C GLU A 15 -24.30 4.25 6.54
N ARG A 16 -25.21 4.16 5.56
CA ARG A 16 -25.02 3.32 4.38
C ARG A 16 -23.78 3.70 3.57
N ALA A 17 -23.53 4.99 3.40
CA ALA A 17 -22.33 5.49 2.73
C ALA A 17 -21.04 5.09 3.46
N ALA A 18 -21.04 5.12 4.81
CA ALA A 18 -19.89 4.69 5.60
C ALA A 18 -19.61 3.20 5.44
N GLU A 19 -20.64 2.34 5.47
CA GLU A 19 -20.52 0.91 5.22
C GLU A 19 -19.92 0.60 3.84
N LEU A 20 -20.47 1.24 2.79
CA LEU A 20 -20.01 1.07 1.41
C LEU A 20 -18.53 1.46 1.28
N ARG A 21 -18.16 2.61 1.85
CA ARG A 21 -16.77 3.08 1.85
C ARG A 21 -15.83 2.09 2.55
N ASP A 22 -16.20 1.61 3.74
CA ASP A 22 -15.35 0.73 4.53
C ASP A 22 -15.20 -0.66 3.88
N ALA A 23 -16.26 -1.16 3.24
CA ALA A 23 -16.22 -2.37 2.41
C ALA A 23 -15.30 -2.18 1.20
N GLN A 24 -15.43 -1.07 0.47
CA GLN A 24 -14.58 -0.77 -0.70
C GLN A 24 -13.10 -0.61 -0.31
N LEU A 25 -12.79 0.07 0.79
CA LEU A 25 -11.42 0.19 1.31
C LEU A 25 -10.85 -1.17 1.69
N THR A 26 -11.62 -2.00 2.38
CA THR A 26 -11.19 -3.34 2.80
C THR A 26 -10.88 -4.21 1.58
N LEU A 27 -11.76 -4.22 0.57
CA LEU A 27 -11.55 -4.96 -0.67
C LEU A 27 -10.35 -4.45 -1.46
N ARG A 28 -10.18 -3.12 -1.56
CA ARG A 28 -9.03 -2.51 -2.23
C ARG A 28 -7.73 -2.92 -1.54
N ARG A 29 -7.64 -2.74 -0.22
CA ARG A 29 -6.44 -3.06 0.57
C ARG A 29 -6.10 -4.55 0.48
N ALA A 30 -7.10 -5.43 0.54
CA ALA A 30 -6.92 -6.86 0.33
C ALA A 30 -6.35 -7.22 -1.07
N LYS A 31 -6.77 -6.51 -2.12
CA LYS A 31 -6.19 -6.69 -3.47
C LYS A 31 -4.73 -6.23 -3.52
N VAL A 32 -4.44 -5.08 -2.91
CA VAL A 32 -3.08 -4.53 -2.83
C VAL A 32 -2.17 -5.45 -2.02
N ASP A 33 -2.64 -6.03 -0.91
CA ASP A 33 -1.88 -7.02 -0.13
C ASP A 33 -1.46 -8.22 -1.00
N ARG A 34 -2.40 -8.75 -1.80
CA ARG A 34 -2.14 -9.89 -2.70
C ARG A 34 -1.17 -9.53 -3.83
N MET A 35 -1.28 -8.33 -4.38
CA MET A 35 -0.33 -7.81 -5.36
C MET A 35 1.08 -7.75 -4.74
N PHE A 36 1.22 -7.23 -3.52
CA PHE A 36 2.50 -7.20 -2.81
C PHE A 36 3.02 -8.59 -2.47
N ALA A 37 2.17 -9.56 -2.15
CA ALA A 37 2.61 -10.94 -1.93
C ALA A 37 3.32 -11.50 -3.17
N VAL A 38 2.76 -11.27 -4.36
CA VAL A 38 3.39 -11.67 -5.64
C VAL A 38 4.68 -10.88 -5.86
N LEU A 39 4.64 -9.55 -5.67
CA LEU A 39 5.80 -8.68 -5.87
C LEU A 39 6.98 -9.08 -4.97
N LEU A 40 6.75 -9.33 -3.68
CA LEU A 40 7.78 -9.73 -2.73
C LEU A 40 8.40 -11.08 -3.09
N VAL A 41 7.61 -12.06 -3.55
CA VAL A 41 8.14 -13.34 -4.02
C VAL A 41 9.01 -13.15 -5.28
N VAL A 42 8.57 -12.33 -6.23
CA VAL A 42 9.33 -12.02 -7.44
C VAL A 42 10.64 -11.31 -7.07
N GLN A 43 10.59 -10.32 -6.18
CA GLN A 43 11.77 -9.59 -5.69
C GLN A 43 12.73 -10.50 -4.95
N TYR A 44 12.23 -11.46 -4.16
CA TYR A 44 13.06 -12.44 -3.48
C TYR A 44 13.84 -13.30 -4.48
N VAL A 45 13.16 -13.86 -5.48
CA VAL A 45 13.79 -14.64 -6.54
C VAL A 45 14.78 -13.78 -7.34
N ALA A 46 14.40 -12.55 -7.69
CA ALA A 46 15.26 -11.60 -8.38
C ALA A 46 16.50 -11.24 -7.54
N GLY A 47 16.37 -11.16 -6.21
CA GLY A 47 17.48 -10.93 -5.28
C GLY A 47 18.48 -12.10 -5.29
N ILE A 48 18.00 -13.35 -5.29
CA ILE A 48 18.86 -14.54 -5.42
C ILE A 48 19.60 -14.53 -6.76
N ILE A 49 18.89 -14.23 -7.85
CA ILE A 49 19.50 -14.13 -9.20
C ILE A 49 20.54 -13.00 -9.22
N GLY A 50 20.21 -11.83 -8.67
CA GLY A 50 21.10 -10.68 -8.56
C GLY A 50 22.34 -11.00 -7.73
N ALA A 51 22.22 -11.77 -6.66
CA ALA A 51 23.34 -12.25 -5.86
C ALA A 51 24.31 -13.15 -6.66
N LEU A 52 23.78 -13.95 -7.58
CA LEU A 52 24.58 -14.84 -8.44
C LEU A 52 25.25 -14.11 -9.61
N VAL A 53 24.53 -13.15 -10.22
CA VAL A 53 24.93 -12.56 -11.51
C VAL A 53 25.55 -11.17 -11.36
N VAL A 54 25.02 -10.34 -10.47
CA VAL A 54 25.38 -8.91 -10.37
C VAL A 54 26.36 -8.68 -9.24
N SER A 55 26.07 -9.24 -8.07
CA SER A 55 26.85 -9.00 -6.83
C SER A 55 28.36 -9.28 -6.96
N PRO A 56 28.82 -10.33 -7.68
CA PRO A 56 30.25 -10.61 -7.85
C PRO A 56 31.04 -9.50 -8.57
N TYR A 57 30.36 -8.63 -9.31
CA TYR A 57 30.94 -7.52 -10.06
C TYR A 57 30.57 -6.14 -9.49
N ALA A 58 29.62 -6.11 -8.55
CA ALA A 58 29.08 -4.86 -8.02
C ALA A 58 29.90 -4.28 -6.88
N TRP A 59 30.65 -5.13 -6.16
CA TRP A 59 31.52 -4.73 -5.08
C TRP A 59 32.95 -4.54 -5.60
N GLU A 60 33.43 -3.31 -5.68
CA GLU A 60 34.81 -3.00 -6.09
C GLU A 60 35.82 -3.46 -5.02
N GLY A 61 36.83 -4.23 -5.43
CA GLY A 61 38.06 -4.41 -4.66
C GLY A 61 38.02 -5.35 -3.44
N LYS A 62 36.89 -5.99 -3.11
CA LYS A 62 36.83 -7.05 -2.08
C LYS A 62 36.54 -8.39 -2.77
N GLU A 63 37.24 -9.45 -2.36
CA GLU A 63 37.29 -10.74 -3.06
C GLU A 63 35.93 -11.25 -3.55
N ARG A 64 35.93 -12.01 -4.66
CA ARG A 64 34.74 -12.64 -5.26
C ARG A 64 34.08 -13.64 -4.30
N ALA A 65 33.37 -13.13 -3.29
CA ALA A 65 32.67 -13.94 -2.30
C ALA A 65 31.25 -14.21 -2.78
N LEU A 66 31.14 -15.06 -3.82
CA LEU A 66 29.86 -15.60 -4.30
C LEU A 66 29.03 -16.18 -3.15
N HIS A 67 29.69 -16.86 -2.21
CA HIS A 67 29.04 -17.57 -1.13
C HIS A 67 28.28 -16.64 -0.17
N MET A 68 28.86 -15.52 0.27
CA MET A 68 28.25 -14.69 1.31
C MET A 68 26.99 -13.97 0.81
N HIS A 69 27.05 -13.34 -0.37
CA HIS A 69 25.91 -12.59 -0.91
C HIS A 69 24.72 -13.50 -1.25
N VAL A 70 24.99 -14.74 -1.71
CA VAL A 70 23.93 -15.73 -1.94
C VAL A 70 23.27 -16.16 -0.62
N TRP A 71 24.06 -16.43 0.43
CA TRP A 71 23.49 -16.75 1.75
C TRP A 71 22.67 -15.60 2.33
N VAL A 72 23.16 -14.36 2.18
CA VAL A 72 22.42 -13.16 2.59
C VAL A 72 21.11 -13.04 1.80
N ALA A 73 21.16 -13.17 0.47
CA ALA A 73 19.97 -13.10 -0.37
C ALA A 73 18.94 -14.18 0.00
N VAL A 74 19.37 -15.42 0.22
CA VAL A 74 18.49 -16.53 0.58
C VAL A 74 17.89 -16.35 1.97
N LEU A 75 18.71 -16.12 2.99
CA LEU A 75 18.27 -16.10 4.39
C LEU A 75 17.55 -14.79 4.75
N ALA A 76 18.16 -13.64 4.45
CA ALA A 76 17.53 -12.35 4.72
C ALA A 76 16.31 -12.15 3.83
N GLY A 77 16.40 -12.52 2.54
CA GLY A 77 15.26 -12.46 1.63
C GLY A 77 14.09 -13.34 2.08
N ALA A 78 14.34 -14.56 2.58
CA ALA A 78 13.30 -15.40 3.16
C ALA A 78 12.67 -14.76 4.40
N GLY A 79 13.48 -14.24 5.32
CA GLY A 79 13.02 -13.56 6.53
C GLY A 79 12.15 -12.33 6.23
N ILE A 80 12.53 -11.56 5.20
CA ILE A 80 11.78 -10.39 4.73
C ILE A 80 10.45 -10.78 4.07
N THR A 81 10.42 -11.90 3.34
CA THR A 81 9.32 -12.26 2.43
C THR A 81 8.25 -13.15 3.06
N ILE A 82 8.62 -14.12 3.90
CA ILE A 82 7.68 -15.17 4.35
C ILE A 82 6.52 -14.57 5.17
N LEU A 83 6.84 -13.75 6.17
CA LEU A 83 5.82 -13.17 7.06
C LEU A 83 4.79 -12.29 6.32
N PRO A 84 5.18 -11.26 5.53
CA PRO A 84 4.20 -10.43 4.82
C PRO A 84 3.38 -11.24 3.81
N VAL A 85 3.95 -12.23 3.13
CA VAL A 85 3.23 -13.10 2.20
C VAL A 85 2.17 -13.92 2.95
N LEU A 86 2.52 -14.53 4.08
CA LEU A 86 1.55 -15.27 4.89
C LEU A 86 0.43 -14.35 5.40
N LEU A 87 0.75 -13.14 5.87
CA LEU A 87 -0.27 -12.18 6.31
C LEU A 87 -1.17 -11.71 5.16
N ALA A 88 -0.61 -11.47 3.97
CA ALA A 88 -1.37 -11.09 2.78
C ALA A 88 -2.36 -12.18 2.33
N LEU A 89 -2.00 -13.45 2.51
CA LEU A 89 -2.86 -14.58 2.15
C LEU A 89 -3.90 -14.89 3.23
N LEU A 90 -3.50 -14.88 4.51
CA LEU A 90 -4.33 -15.34 5.63
C LEU A 90 -5.14 -14.22 6.30
N ARG A 91 -4.64 -12.98 6.26
CA ARG A 91 -5.24 -11.81 6.93
C ARG A 91 -5.25 -10.57 6.02
N PRO A 92 -5.78 -10.66 4.77
CA PRO A 92 -5.82 -9.51 3.88
C PRO A 92 -6.76 -8.39 4.39
N GLY A 93 -6.48 -7.15 4.02
CA GLY A 93 -7.22 -5.94 4.36
C GLY A 93 -6.92 -5.39 5.76
N ARG A 94 -6.15 -6.10 6.59
CA ARG A 94 -5.85 -5.70 7.97
C ARG A 94 -4.79 -4.61 8.03
N LEU A 95 -4.88 -3.76 9.06
CA LEU A 95 -3.91 -2.69 9.33
C LEU A 95 -2.50 -3.26 9.53
N MET A 96 -2.36 -4.27 10.39
CA MET A 96 -1.06 -4.89 10.63
C MET A 96 -0.43 -5.45 9.35
N THR A 97 -1.22 -6.09 8.47
CA THR A 97 -0.74 -6.69 7.22
C THR A 97 -0.06 -5.66 6.32
N ARG A 98 -0.71 -4.53 6.05
CA ARG A 98 -0.15 -3.48 5.17
C ARG A 98 1.09 -2.79 5.74
N HIS A 99 1.18 -2.62 7.08
CA HIS A 99 2.39 -2.07 7.71
C HIS A 99 3.56 -3.06 7.69
N VAL A 100 3.30 -4.35 7.90
CA VAL A 100 4.33 -5.39 7.76
C VAL A 100 4.81 -5.47 6.32
N ILE A 101 3.91 -5.39 5.33
CA ILE A 101 4.26 -5.32 3.91
C ILE A 101 5.11 -4.09 3.62
N ALA A 102 4.74 -2.91 4.13
CA ALA A 102 5.53 -1.68 3.93
C ALA A 102 6.95 -1.80 4.47
N ALA A 103 7.09 -2.33 5.69
CA ALA A 103 8.41 -2.59 6.28
C ALA A 103 9.21 -3.59 5.43
N SER A 104 8.61 -4.73 5.06
CA SER A 104 9.26 -5.74 4.22
C SER A 104 9.63 -5.23 2.83
N GLN A 105 8.82 -4.36 2.24
CA GLN A 105 9.11 -3.76 0.93
C GLN A 105 10.35 -2.86 1.00
N MET A 106 10.48 -2.05 2.07
CA MET A 106 11.66 -1.22 2.28
C MET A 106 12.91 -2.05 2.57
N LEU A 107 12.77 -3.11 3.37
CA LEU A 107 13.87 -4.05 3.61
C LEU A 107 14.27 -4.82 2.34
N SER A 108 13.32 -5.10 1.44
CA SER A 108 13.60 -5.67 0.13
C SER A 108 14.42 -4.70 -0.72
N SER A 109 14.05 -3.40 -0.74
CA SER A 109 14.87 -2.35 -1.38
C SER A 109 16.28 -2.30 -0.79
N ALA A 110 16.41 -2.30 0.54
CA ALA A 110 17.69 -2.27 1.24
C ALA A 110 18.57 -3.49 0.87
N LEU A 111 17.98 -4.68 0.83
CA LEU A 111 18.65 -5.90 0.41
C LEU A 111 19.13 -5.80 -1.05
N LEU A 112 18.28 -5.33 -1.97
CA LEU A 112 18.67 -5.18 -3.37
C LEU A 112 19.81 -4.16 -3.54
N ILE A 113 19.74 -3.02 -2.85
CA ILE A 113 20.83 -2.01 -2.84
C ILE A 113 22.13 -2.61 -2.33
N HIS A 114 22.08 -3.41 -1.26
CA HIS A 114 23.25 -4.11 -0.74
C HIS A 114 23.82 -5.10 -1.77
N LEU A 115 22.97 -5.93 -2.38
CA LEU A 115 23.39 -6.94 -3.36
C LEU A 115 24.01 -6.31 -4.61
N THR A 116 23.60 -5.08 -4.97
CA THR A 116 24.17 -4.31 -6.07
C THR A 116 25.29 -3.36 -5.66
N GLY A 117 25.84 -3.50 -4.45
CA GLY A 117 27.02 -2.74 -4.00
C GLY A 117 26.75 -1.26 -3.80
N GLY A 118 25.55 -0.88 -3.35
CA GLY A 118 25.22 0.52 -3.05
C GLY A 118 25.00 1.40 -4.29
N ARG A 119 24.67 0.80 -5.45
CA ARG A 119 24.41 1.54 -6.69
C ARG A 119 23.22 2.48 -6.58
N ILE A 120 23.38 3.71 -7.03
CA ILE A 120 22.35 4.76 -7.00
C ILE A 120 21.13 4.34 -7.82
N GLU A 121 21.31 3.64 -8.94
CA GLU A 121 20.21 3.18 -9.79
C GLU A 121 19.28 2.19 -9.06
N THR A 122 19.82 1.39 -8.13
CA THR A 122 18.99 0.46 -7.36
C THR A 122 18.14 1.20 -6.32
N HIS A 123 18.52 2.42 -5.92
CA HIS A 123 17.74 3.24 -4.99
C HIS A 123 16.41 3.70 -5.59
N PHE A 124 16.27 3.76 -6.93
CA PHE A 124 14.97 4.01 -7.57
C PHE A 124 13.89 2.99 -7.17
N HIS A 125 14.29 1.80 -6.71
CA HIS A 125 13.37 0.81 -6.17
C HIS A 125 12.66 1.30 -4.89
N VAL A 126 13.27 2.18 -4.08
CA VAL A 126 12.63 2.81 -2.91
C VAL A 126 11.46 3.67 -3.37
N PHE A 127 11.69 4.57 -4.33
CA PHE A 127 10.67 5.46 -4.89
C PHE A 127 9.52 4.67 -5.54
N GLY A 128 9.84 3.72 -6.42
CA GLY A 128 8.83 2.86 -7.04
C GLY A 128 8.02 2.06 -6.01
N SER A 129 8.66 1.63 -4.91
CA SER A 129 7.98 0.93 -3.82
C SER A 129 7.04 1.85 -3.04
N LEU A 130 7.44 3.08 -2.73
CA LEU A 130 6.57 4.08 -2.08
C LEU A 130 5.36 4.40 -2.96
N ALA A 131 5.57 4.58 -4.27
CA ALA A 131 4.50 4.77 -5.24
C ALA A 131 3.49 3.61 -5.25
N PHE A 132 3.95 2.36 -5.19
CA PHE A 132 3.05 1.20 -5.11
C PHE A 132 2.35 1.09 -3.75
N LEU A 133 3.02 1.45 -2.65
CA LEU A 133 2.42 1.47 -1.32
C LEU A 133 1.28 2.51 -1.22
N ALA A 134 1.35 3.59 -1.98
CA ALA A 134 0.26 4.58 -2.04
C ALA A 134 -1.07 3.99 -2.57
N PHE A 135 -1.05 2.82 -3.24
CA PHE A 135 -2.27 2.14 -3.67
C PHE A 135 -3.16 1.69 -2.50
N TYR A 136 -2.61 1.55 -1.28
CA TYR A 136 -3.39 1.29 -0.06
C TYR A 136 -4.36 2.42 0.31
N LEU A 137 -4.16 3.63 -0.26
CA LEU A 137 -4.85 4.85 0.14
C LEU A 137 -4.79 5.07 1.65
N ASP A 138 -3.62 4.84 2.24
CA ASP A 138 -3.37 5.00 3.67
C ASP A 138 -2.01 5.65 3.84
N TRP A 139 -2.01 6.94 4.16
CA TRP A 139 -0.79 7.73 4.28
C TRP A 139 0.11 7.25 5.43
N THR A 140 -0.44 6.55 6.42
CA THR A 140 0.35 6.01 7.54
C THR A 140 1.27 4.86 7.10
N VAL A 141 0.92 4.19 5.99
CA VAL A 141 1.75 3.14 5.37
C VAL A 141 2.99 3.75 4.74
N ILE A 142 2.85 4.91 4.09
CA ILE A 142 3.99 5.68 3.56
C ILE A 142 4.92 6.04 4.71
N LEU A 143 4.39 6.63 5.79
CA LEU A 143 5.19 6.97 6.97
C LEU A 143 5.96 5.77 7.53
N THR A 144 5.33 4.59 7.59
CA THR A 144 6.01 3.37 8.05
C THR A 144 7.18 2.99 7.15
N ALA A 145 6.97 3.02 5.83
CA ALA A 145 8.03 2.75 4.87
C ALA A 145 9.18 3.75 5.00
N THR A 146 8.87 5.05 5.03
CA THR A 146 9.86 6.13 5.17
C THR A 146 10.70 5.96 6.43
N ILE A 147 10.09 5.63 7.56
CA ILE A 147 10.81 5.37 8.83
C ILE A 147 11.74 4.17 8.69
N VAL A 148 11.28 3.06 8.09
CA VAL A 148 12.08 1.84 7.95
C VAL A 148 13.28 2.08 7.03
N VAL A 149 13.09 2.72 5.88
CA VAL A 149 14.20 2.99 4.94
C VAL A 149 15.18 4.01 5.52
N ALA A 150 14.69 5.04 6.22
CA ALA A 150 15.54 6.01 6.89
C ALA A 150 16.38 5.35 8.00
N ALA A 151 15.77 4.50 8.83
CA ALA A 151 16.49 3.77 9.88
C ALA A 151 17.55 2.84 9.28
N ASP A 152 17.22 2.12 8.21
CA ASP A 152 18.15 1.25 7.50
C ASP A 152 19.34 2.04 6.91
N HIS A 153 19.07 3.15 6.20
CA HIS A 153 20.12 3.98 5.59
C HIS A 153 20.98 4.68 6.64
N PHE A 154 20.40 5.07 7.77
CA PHE A 154 21.14 5.64 8.89
C PHE A 154 22.06 4.61 9.53
N LEU A 155 21.53 3.43 9.89
CA LEU A 155 22.30 2.38 10.55
C LEU A 155 23.39 1.81 9.63
N ARG A 156 23.02 1.40 8.40
CA ARG A 156 24.01 0.90 7.42
C ARG A 156 24.94 2.00 6.96
N GLY A 157 24.49 3.25 6.88
CA GLY A 157 25.34 4.39 6.53
C GLY A 157 26.45 4.67 7.54
N ILE A 158 26.28 4.30 8.81
CA ILE A 158 27.32 4.41 9.85
C ILE A 158 28.17 3.13 9.91
N LEU A 159 27.54 1.96 9.89
CA LEU A 159 28.20 0.68 10.16
C LEU A 159 28.87 0.07 8.93
N TRP A 160 28.30 0.29 7.75
CA TRP A 160 28.77 -0.27 6.48
C TRP A 160 28.41 0.65 5.29
N PRO A 161 29.07 1.82 5.17
CA PRO A 161 28.73 2.84 4.19
C PRO A 161 28.75 2.33 2.73
N GLU A 162 29.66 1.43 2.36
CA GLU A 162 29.73 0.85 1.02
C GLU A 162 28.43 0.14 0.60
N SER A 163 27.73 -0.47 1.56
CA SER A 163 26.47 -1.18 1.36
C SER A 163 25.32 -0.26 0.91
N VAL A 164 25.41 1.04 1.21
CA VAL A 164 24.41 2.06 0.86
C VAL A 164 24.93 2.96 -0.26
N TYR A 165 26.14 3.49 -0.11
CA TYR A 165 26.67 4.57 -0.95
C TYR A 165 27.66 4.11 -2.01
N GLY A 166 28.03 2.82 -2.02
CA GLY A 166 29.05 2.23 -2.90
C GLY A 166 30.48 2.61 -2.57
N VAL A 167 30.70 3.50 -1.59
CA VAL A 167 32.01 4.01 -1.18
C VAL A 167 32.12 4.03 0.35
N ALA A 168 33.33 3.84 0.87
CA ALA A 168 33.57 3.72 2.31
C ALA A 168 33.48 5.07 3.05
N ASN A 169 33.84 6.16 2.37
CA ASN A 169 33.85 7.51 2.93
C ASN A 169 32.95 8.42 2.08
N PRO A 170 31.61 8.27 2.16
CA PRO A 170 30.70 9.18 1.49
C PRO A 170 30.78 10.57 2.11
N GLU A 171 30.56 11.60 1.30
CA GLU A 171 30.36 12.95 1.82
C GLU A 171 29.18 12.98 2.79
N TRP A 172 29.37 13.61 3.94
CA TRP A 172 28.41 13.57 5.06
C TRP A 172 27.03 14.13 4.69
N TRP A 173 26.91 14.95 3.64
CA TRP A 173 25.63 15.55 3.22
C TRP A 173 24.86 14.68 2.20
N ARG A 174 25.43 13.60 1.66
CA ARG A 174 24.75 12.76 0.65
C ARG A 174 23.43 12.17 1.14
N PHE A 175 23.32 11.88 2.45
CA PHE A 175 22.06 11.42 3.03
C PHE A 175 20.97 12.50 2.99
N LEU A 176 21.33 13.79 3.08
CA LEU A 176 20.37 14.89 3.00
C LEU A 176 19.77 15.00 1.60
N GLU A 177 20.58 14.79 0.57
CA GLU A 177 20.09 14.77 -0.82
C GLU A 177 19.06 13.65 -1.02
N HIS A 178 19.39 12.43 -0.62
CA HIS A 178 18.50 11.27 -0.76
C HIS A 178 17.23 11.43 0.09
N ALA A 179 17.38 11.85 1.35
CA ALA A 179 16.24 12.10 2.23
C ALA A 179 15.35 13.24 1.72
N GLY A 180 15.94 14.27 1.12
CA GLY A 180 15.20 15.37 0.50
C GLY A 180 14.32 14.91 -0.66
N TRP A 181 14.84 14.06 -1.54
CA TRP A 181 14.07 13.49 -2.64
C TRP A 181 12.95 12.56 -2.17
N VAL A 182 13.20 11.73 -1.17
CA VAL A 182 12.16 10.87 -0.56
C VAL A 182 11.09 11.71 0.10
N ALA A 183 11.46 12.72 0.90
CA ALA A 183 10.50 13.62 1.53
C ALA A 183 9.67 14.40 0.51
N PHE A 184 10.29 14.83 -0.59
CA PHE A 184 9.59 15.48 -1.70
C PHE A 184 8.54 14.55 -2.32
N GLU A 185 8.90 13.30 -2.64
CA GLU A 185 7.95 12.31 -3.16
C GLU A 185 6.82 12.02 -2.16
N ASP A 186 7.16 11.77 -0.89
CA ASP A 186 6.21 11.43 0.17
C ASP A 186 5.11 12.48 0.32
N VAL A 187 5.41 13.78 0.16
CA VAL A 187 4.40 14.85 0.19
C VAL A 187 3.30 14.60 -0.84
N PHE A 188 3.66 14.25 -2.08
CA PHE A 188 2.70 13.98 -3.13
C PHE A 188 1.96 12.66 -2.92
N LEU A 189 2.64 11.62 -2.42
CA LEU A 189 2.02 10.33 -2.16
C LEU A 189 1.02 10.40 -0.99
N VAL A 190 1.36 11.12 0.08
CA VAL A 190 0.46 11.39 1.21
C VAL A 190 -0.74 12.20 0.72
N TRP A 191 -0.53 13.25 -0.07
CA TRP A 191 -1.62 14.02 -0.65
C TRP A 191 -2.52 13.16 -1.54
N SER A 192 -1.95 12.32 -2.41
CA SER A 192 -2.69 11.39 -3.26
C SER A 192 -3.52 10.40 -2.45
N CYS A 193 -2.99 9.86 -1.35
CA CYS A 193 -3.73 8.96 -0.45
C CYS A 193 -4.93 9.67 0.19
N ILE A 194 -4.75 10.92 0.66
CA ILE A 194 -5.82 11.71 1.26
C ILE A 194 -6.90 12.04 0.22
N LEU A 195 -6.49 12.45 -0.99
CA LEU A 195 -7.41 12.77 -2.08
C LEU A 195 -8.21 11.52 -2.49
N GLY A 196 -7.54 10.38 -2.69
CA GLY A 196 -8.20 9.13 -3.07
C GLY A 196 -9.19 8.62 -2.01
N GLN A 197 -8.91 8.80 -0.71
CA GLN A 197 -9.89 8.48 0.34
C GLN A 197 -11.12 9.40 0.29
N ARG A 198 -10.94 10.68 -0.03
CA ARG A 198 -12.05 11.63 -0.19
C ARG A 198 -12.91 11.28 -1.40
N GLU A 199 -12.28 10.95 -2.53
CA GLU A 199 -12.96 10.52 -3.74
C GLU A 199 -13.80 9.25 -3.51
N LEU A 200 -13.22 8.26 -2.83
CA LEU A 200 -13.94 7.04 -2.47
C LEU A 200 -15.12 7.31 -1.54
N SER A 201 -14.94 8.20 -0.56
CA SER A 201 -16.03 8.60 0.34
C SER A 201 -17.15 9.30 -0.43
N SER A 202 -16.82 10.22 -1.34
CA SER A 202 -17.81 10.90 -2.19
C SER A 202 -18.55 9.93 -3.12
N ALA A 203 -17.85 8.94 -3.66
CA ALA A 203 -18.48 7.89 -4.48
C ALA A 203 -19.44 7.02 -3.66
N ALA A 204 -19.06 6.65 -2.43
CA ALA A 204 -19.92 5.89 -1.53
C ALA A 204 -21.18 6.66 -1.13
N THR A 205 -21.07 7.98 -0.88
CA THR A 205 -22.24 8.84 -0.63
C THR A 205 -23.20 8.85 -1.81
N ARG A 206 -22.70 9.09 -3.03
CA ARG A 206 -23.54 9.07 -4.24
C ARG A 206 -24.21 7.71 -4.46
N GLN A 207 -23.50 6.62 -4.18
CA GLN A 207 -24.08 5.28 -4.30
C GLN A 207 -25.20 5.06 -3.28
N ALA A 208 -25.00 5.46 -2.02
CA ALA A 208 -26.02 5.34 -0.98
C ALA A 208 -27.28 6.18 -1.30
N GLU A 209 -27.11 7.38 -1.87
CA GLU A 209 -28.22 8.21 -2.33
C GLU A 209 -29.02 7.54 -3.45
N VAL A 210 -28.34 6.93 -4.42
CA VAL A 210 -29.01 6.17 -5.51
C VAL A 210 -29.75 4.95 -4.96
N GLU A 211 -29.14 4.19 -4.05
CA GLU A 211 -29.79 3.05 -3.39
C GLU A 211 -31.06 3.50 -2.65
N TYR A 212 -30.99 4.58 -1.87
CA TYR A 212 -32.14 5.13 -1.15
C TYR A 212 -33.26 5.62 -2.08
N LEU A 213 -32.91 6.35 -3.14
CA LEU A 213 -33.89 6.84 -4.11
C LEU A 213 -34.58 5.69 -4.85
N SER A 214 -33.83 4.64 -5.21
CA SER A 214 -34.38 3.44 -5.83
C SER A 214 -35.34 2.69 -4.90
N GLU A 215 -35.02 2.56 -3.62
CA GLU A 215 -35.91 1.95 -2.63
C GLU A 215 -37.20 2.76 -2.45
N GLN A 216 -37.10 4.09 -2.39
CA GLN A 216 -38.26 4.98 -2.30
C GLN A 216 -39.17 4.88 -3.54
N GLU A 217 -38.58 4.78 -4.73
CA GLU A 217 -39.34 4.60 -5.97
C GLU A 217 -40.10 3.27 -5.96
N GLN A 218 -39.44 2.18 -5.58
CA GLN A 218 -40.06 0.86 -5.48
C GLN A 218 -41.22 0.83 -4.48
N LEU A 219 -41.05 1.45 -3.31
CA LEU A 219 -42.11 1.55 -2.30
C LEU A 219 -43.32 2.35 -2.81
N LYS A 220 -43.08 3.45 -3.53
CA LYS A 220 -44.16 4.25 -4.14
C LYS A 220 -44.88 3.46 -5.25
N SER A 221 -44.14 2.75 -6.09
CA SER A 221 -44.73 1.90 -7.14
C SER A 221 -45.61 0.81 -6.53
N ALA A 222 -45.13 0.09 -5.52
CA ALA A 222 -45.89 -0.95 -4.84
C ALA A 222 -47.15 -0.40 -4.15
N ALA A 223 -47.06 0.75 -3.47
CA ALA A 223 -48.22 1.39 -2.85
C ALA A 223 -49.27 1.84 -3.89
N LEU A 224 -48.82 2.35 -5.05
CA LEU A 224 -49.71 2.73 -6.14
C LEU A 224 -50.41 1.51 -6.74
N GLU A 225 -49.69 0.41 -6.96
CA GLU A 225 -50.26 -0.84 -7.45
C GLU A 225 -51.31 -1.40 -6.48
N MET A 226 -51.05 -1.38 -5.17
CA MET A 226 -52.03 -1.80 -4.16
C MET A 226 -53.28 -0.92 -4.17
N ALA A 227 -53.13 0.41 -4.22
CA ALA A 227 -54.27 1.32 -4.25
C ALA A 227 -55.10 1.16 -5.54
N LEU A 228 -54.46 0.92 -6.68
CA LEU A 228 -55.15 0.63 -7.94
C LEU A 228 -55.95 -0.67 -7.85
N ALA A 229 -55.37 -1.73 -7.26
CA ALA A 229 -56.05 -3.01 -7.06
C ALA A 229 -57.27 -2.87 -6.14
N GLU A 230 -57.16 -2.11 -5.04
CA GLU A 230 -58.28 -1.82 -4.14
C GLU A 230 -59.42 -1.07 -4.85
N MET A 231 -59.11 -0.02 -5.62
CA MET A 231 -60.14 0.70 -6.39
C MET A 231 -60.82 -0.18 -7.43
N GLN A 232 -60.08 -1.05 -8.12
CA GLN A 232 -60.65 -2.00 -9.07
C GLN A 232 -61.58 -3.00 -8.38
N SER A 233 -61.21 -3.49 -7.19
CA SER A 233 -62.05 -4.39 -6.41
C SER A 233 -63.31 -3.72 -5.85
N ALA A 234 -63.26 -2.41 -5.55
CA ALA A 234 -64.40 -1.64 -5.02
C ALA A 234 -65.39 -1.19 -6.12
N THR A 235 -64.99 -1.24 -7.39
CA THR A 235 -65.82 -0.86 -8.54
C THR A 235 -66.39 -2.06 -9.30
N ALA A 236 -66.04 -3.28 -8.91
CA ALA A 236 -66.58 -4.55 -9.39
C ALA A 236 -67.72 -5.07 -8.49
#